data_AF-A0A0F7FBM9-F1
#
_entry.id   AF-A0A0F7FBM9-F1
#
_cell.length_a   1.000
_cell.length_b   1.000
_cell.length_c   1.000
_cell.angle_alpha   90.00
_cell.angle_beta   90.00
_cell.angle_gamma   90.00
#
_symmetry.space_group_name_H-M   'P 1'
#
loop_
_entity.id
_entity.type
_entity.pdbx_description
1 polymer ?
#
loop_
_entity_poly.entity_id
_entity_poly.type
_entity_poly.pdbx_seq_one_letter_code
_entity_poly.pdbx_strand_id
1 'polypeptide(L)'
;MDNKEQNIADIGKKVAAGGKLNEAEVLDFESAEGNRYKGVLVFKKPTMADLMKIGGLKSEFLRTAGVQDARLVDNDILFTAHMLATLEVVLVKRPEFLFKLNEVKESDLIFHVYGKYQVWEASFRKEFRDAPKTDRPASEGEEALDTP
;
A
#
# COMPACT_ATOMS: atom_id res chain seq x y z
N MET A 1 3.16 -14.51 -29.69
CA MET A 1 2.21 -14.41 -28.55
C MET A 1 2.46 -13.10 -27.79
N ASP A 2 2.83 -12.00 -28.48
CA ASP A 2 3.73 -10.98 -27.89
C ASP A 2 3.08 -9.59 -27.71
N ASN A 3 1.81 -9.43 -28.08
CA ASN A 3 1.16 -8.11 -28.15
C ASN A 3 0.53 -7.63 -26.82
N LYS A 4 0.37 -8.50 -25.80
CA LYS A 4 -0.24 -8.12 -24.52
C LYS A 4 0.77 -7.63 -23.47
N GLU A 5 1.98 -8.18 -23.47
CA GLU A 5 3.02 -7.81 -22.50
C GLU A 5 3.63 -6.43 -22.80
N GLN A 6 3.80 -6.10 -24.08
CA GLN A 6 4.24 -4.77 -24.52
C GLN A 6 3.29 -3.67 -24.04
N ASN A 7 1.98 -3.94 -24.02
CA ASN A 7 0.98 -2.95 -23.66
C ASN A 7 1.00 -2.58 -22.17
N ILE A 8 1.30 -3.55 -21.28
CA ILE A 8 1.41 -3.31 -19.83
C ILE A 8 2.69 -2.52 -19.51
N ALA A 9 3.80 -2.87 -20.17
CA ALA A 9 5.07 -2.15 -20.03
C ALA A 9 4.96 -0.70 -20.52
N ASP A 10 4.23 -0.46 -21.61
CA ASP A 10 3.99 0.87 -22.16
C ASP A 10 3.02 1.71 -21.30
N ILE A 11 2.06 1.08 -20.64
CA ILE A 11 1.20 1.74 -19.64
C ILE A 11 2.05 2.20 -18.44
N GLY A 12 2.94 1.34 -17.93
CA GLY A 12 3.86 1.69 -16.84
C GLY A 12 4.76 2.88 -17.18
N LYS A 13 5.31 2.91 -18.40
CA LYS A 13 6.15 4.02 -18.88
C LYS A 13 5.39 5.34 -19.07
N LYS A 14 4.14 5.29 -19.56
CA LYS A 14 3.33 6.51 -19.75
C LYS A 14 2.87 7.14 -18.45
N VAL A 15 2.67 6.35 -17.39
CA VAL A 15 2.30 6.87 -16.07
C VAL A 15 3.47 7.57 -15.38
N ALA A 16 4.71 7.08 -15.57
CA ALA A 16 5.91 7.70 -15.00
C ALA A 16 6.26 9.09 -15.59
N ALA A 17 5.79 9.40 -16.80
CA ALA A 17 6.14 10.62 -17.51
C ALA A 17 5.28 11.86 -17.17
N GLY A 18 4.19 11.69 -16.39
CA GLY A 18 3.28 12.77 -16.00
C GLY A 18 3.43 13.10 -14.52
N GLY A 19 4.24 14.11 -14.19
CA GLY A 19 4.56 14.50 -12.82
C GLY A 19 3.34 14.78 -11.93
N LYS A 20 3.44 14.29 -10.69
CA LYS A 20 2.55 14.39 -9.52
C LYS A 20 1.41 13.35 -9.45
N LEU A 21 1.56 12.49 -8.44
CA LEU A 21 0.57 11.65 -7.76
C LEU A 21 0.24 10.30 -8.45
N ASN A 22 0.66 9.26 -7.73
CA ASN A 22 0.34 7.83 -7.87
C ASN A 22 1.12 7.07 -8.96
N GLU A 23 2.34 6.67 -8.62
CA GLU A 23 3.08 5.66 -9.37
C GLU A 23 2.21 4.40 -9.52
N ALA A 24 1.84 4.09 -10.75
CA ALA A 24 1.09 2.88 -11.05
C ALA A 24 2.03 1.68 -10.95
N GLU A 25 1.67 0.71 -10.12
CA GLU A 25 2.40 -0.52 -9.91
C GLU A 25 1.81 -1.63 -10.80
N VAL A 26 2.67 -2.34 -11.53
CA VAL A 26 2.25 -3.47 -12.35
C VAL A 26 2.05 -4.68 -11.45
N LEU A 27 0.85 -5.28 -11.51
CA LEU A 27 0.57 -6.60 -10.95
C LEU A 27 0.79 -7.64 -12.04
N ASP A 28 1.72 -8.55 -11.80
CA ASP A 28 1.92 -9.77 -12.57
C ASP A 28 2.29 -10.86 -11.56
N PHE A 29 1.32 -11.69 -11.21
CA PHE A 29 1.42 -12.70 -10.15
C PHE A 29 0.90 -14.04 -10.66
N GLU A 30 1.65 -15.11 -10.40
CA GLU A 30 1.24 -16.49 -10.65
C GLU A 30 1.15 -17.21 -9.29
N SER A 31 -0.03 -17.74 -8.95
CA SER A 31 -0.22 -18.46 -7.70
C SER A 31 0.42 -19.85 -7.75
N ALA A 32 0.62 -20.47 -6.59
CA ALA A 32 1.12 -21.84 -6.49
C ALA A 32 0.21 -22.86 -7.20
N GLU A 33 -1.07 -22.53 -7.37
CA GLU A 33 -2.07 -23.32 -8.10
C GLU A 33 -2.02 -23.08 -9.63
N GLY A 34 -1.17 -22.17 -10.11
CA GLY A 34 -1.00 -21.84 -11.53
C GLY A 34 -1.98 -20.79 -12.07
N ASN A 35 -2.76 -20.13 -11.21
CA ASN A 35 -3.63 -19.03 -11.63
C ASN A 35 -2.80 -17.77 -11.87
N ARG A 36 -3.07 -17.05 -12.96
CA ARG A 36 -2.34 -15.83 -13.32
C ARG A 36 -3.19 -14.59 -13.17
N TYR A 37 -2.66 -13.62 -12.43
CA TYR A 37 -3.28 -12.35 -12.12
C TYR A 37 -2.44 -11.23 -12.69
N LYS A 38 -3.03 -10.47 -13.62
CA LYS A 38 -2.38 -9.32 -14.23
C LYS A 38 -3.23 -8.07 -14.11
N GLY A 39 -2.59 -6.93 -13.93
CA GLY A 39 -3.29 -5.65 -13.91
C GLY A 39 -2.45 -4.48 -13.44
N VAL A 40 -3.12 -3.37 -13.17
CA VAL A 40 -2.48 -2.13 -12.70
C VAL A 40 -3.06 -1.78 -11.34
N LEU A 41 -2.16 -1.54 -10.39
CA LEU A 41 -2.45 -1.07 -9.05
C LEU A 41 -2.05 0.40 -8.97
N VAL A 42 -2.86 1.21 -8.29
CA VAL A 42 -2.51 2.61 -8.02
C VAL A 42 -2.76 2.85 -6.55
N PHE A 43 -1.68 3.20 -5.84
CA PHE A 43 -1.71 3.44 -4.41
C PHE A 43 -1.79 4.93 -4.10
N LYS A 44 -2.34 5.27 -2.94
CA LYS A 44 -2.24 6.61 -2.33
C LYS A 44 -1.58 6.55 -0.97
N LYS A 45 -0.95 7.65 -0.56
CA LYS A 45 -0.39 7.78 0.78
C LYS A 45 -1.55 8.01 1.75
N PRO A 46 -1.69 7.22 2.83
CA PRO A 46 -2.81 7.38 3.74
C PRO A 46 -2.71 8.72 4.48
N THR A 47 -3.83 9.43 4.54
CA THR A 47 -4.02 10.59 5.43
C THR A 47 -4.35 10.14 6.87
N MET A 48 -4.38 11.05 7.84
CA MET A 48 -4.86 10.71 9.20
C MET A 48 -6.30 10.16 9.19
N ALA A 49 -7.17 10.73 8.35
CA ALA A 49 -8.54 10.22 8.19
C ALA A 49 -8.55 8.79 7.61
N ASP A 50 -7.66 8.50 6.66
CA ASP A 50 -7.49 7.15 6.13
C ASP A 50 -7.00 6.17 7.20
N LEU A 51 -6.06 6.56 8.07
CA LEU A 51 -5.59 5.71 9.17
C LEU A 51 -6.72 5.37 10.16
N MET A 52 -7.57 6.34 10.50
CA MET A 52 -8.75 6.08 11.32
C MET A 52 -9.72 5.12 10.64
N LYS A 53 -9.94 5.28 9.32
CA LYS A 53 -10.77 4.38 8.52
C LYS A 53 -10.19 2.95 8.48
N ILE A 54 -8.87 2.80 8.33
CA ILE A 54 -8.18 1.51 8.40
C ILE A 54 -8.42 0.86 9.76
N GLY A 55 -8.30 1.62 10.85
CA GLY A 55 -8.61 1.14 12.21
C GLY A 55 -10.04 0.62 12.33
N GLY A 56 -11.02 1.39 11.83
CA GLY A 56 -12.44 1.00 11.82
C GLY A 56 -12.70 -0.28 11.02
N LEU A 57 -12.18 -0.36 9.79
CA LEU A 57 -12.33 -1.54 8.93
C LEU A 57 -11.67 -2.78 9.53
N LYS A 58 -10.48 -2.63 10.12
CA LYS A 58 -9.80 -3.73 10.83
C LYS A 58 -10.70 -4.28 11.95
N SER A 59 -11.28 -3.40 12.77
CA SER A 59 -12.22 -3.81 13.83
C SER A 59 -13.46 -4.49 13.28
N GLU A 60 -14.00 -4.01 12.16
CA GLU A 60 -15.15 -4.63 11.50
C GLU A 60 -14.84 -6.03 10.95
N PHE A 61 -13.68 -6.23 10.33
CA PHE A 61 -13.27 -7.55 9.86
C PHE A 61 -13.10 -8.54 11.02
N LEU A 62 -12.45 -8.13 12.10
CA LEU A 62 -12.30 -8.98 13.30
C LEU A 62 -13.66 -9.35 13.89
N ARG A 63 -14.56 -8.37 14.05
CA ARG A 63 -15.92 -8.61 14.56
C ARG A 63 -16.70 -9.58 13.67
N THR A 64 -16.62 -9.41 12.34
CA THR A 64 -17.30 -10.29 11.37
C THR A 64 -16.75 -11.71 11.40
N ALA A 65 -15.47 -11.87 11.71
CA ALA A 65 -14.83 -13.17 11.96
C ALA A 65 -15.16 -13.79 13.33
N GLY A 66 -16.03 -13.14 14.13
CA GLY A 66 -16.45 -13.66 15.45
C GLY A 66 -15.50 -13.33 16.60
N VAL A 67 -14.51 -12.45 16.39
CA VAL A 67 -13.61 -12.01 17.46
C VAL A 67 -14.36 -11.13 18.45
N GLN A 68 -14.34 -11.52 19.73
CA GLN A 68 -14.93 -10.76 20.83
C GLN A 68 -13.89 -10.00 21.66
N ASP A 69 -12.69 -10.57 21.86
CA ASP A 69 -11.58 -9.91 22.55
C ASP A 69 -10.32 -9.94 21.67
N ALA A 70 -9.92 -8.77 21.18
CA ALA A 70 -8.77 -8.62 20.30
C ALA A 70 -7.43 -9.01 20.95
N ARG A 71 -7.36 -9.06 22.29
CA ARG A 71 -6.14 -9.43 23.04
C ARG A 71 -5.85 -10.93 23.00
N LEU A 72 -6.85 -11.73 22.68
CA LEU A 72 -6.76 -13.20 22.61
C LEU A 72 -6.65 -13.70 21.17
N VAL A 73 -6.49 -12.78 20.21
CA VAL A 73 -6.43 -13.09 18.78
C VAL A 73 -4.99 -13.34 18.38
N ASP A 74 -4.80 -14.36 17.56
CA ASP A 74 -3.52 -14.65 16.94
C ASP A 74 -3.00 -13.44 16.13
N ASN A 75 -1.69 -13.20 16.19
CA ASN A 75 -1.04 -12.12 15.46
C ASN A 75 -1.28 -12.22 13.95
N ASP A 76 -1.40 -13.43 13.40
CA ASP A 76 -1.64 -13.65 11.97
C ASP A 76 -3.03 -13.18 11.55
N ILE A 77 -4.04 -13.37 12.41
CA ILE A 77 -5.40 -12.88 12.19
C ILE A 77 -5.42 -11.36 12.28
N LEU A 78 -4.74 -10.79 13.29
CA LEU A 78 -4.61 -9.33 13.43
C LEU A 78 -3.89 -8.69 12.25
N PHE A 79 -2.85 -9.35 11.73
CA PHE A 79 -2.09 -8.93 10.57
C PHE A 79 -2.94 -8.99 9.30
N THR A 80 -3.66 -10.09 9.08
CA THR A 80 -4.54 -10.27 7.92
C THR A 80 -5.65 -9.21 7.90
N ALA A 81 -6.31 -8.97 9.04
CA ALA A 81 -7.32 -7.93 9.15
C ALA A 81 -6.75 -6.53 8.88
N HIS A 82 -5.53 -6.25 9.36
CA HIS A 82 -4.85 -5.00 9.09
C HIS A 82 -4.49 -4.85 7.60
N MET A 83 -3.95 -5.89 6.97
CA MET A 83 -3.59 -5.90 5.56
C MET A 83 -4.81 -5.61 4.67
N LEU A 84 -5.91 -6.35 4.88
CA LEU A 84 -7.16 -6.14 4.13
C LEU A 84 -7.69 -4.72 4.32
N ALA A 85 -7.73 -4.23 5.57
CA ALA A 85 -8.21 -2.88 5.88
C ALA A 85 -7.35 -1.79 5.23
N THR A 86 -6.03 -1.96 5.24
CA THR A 86 -5.10 -1.04 4.58
C THR A 86 -5.34 -1.02 3.09
N LEU A 87 -5.35 -2.19 2.43
CA LEU A 87 -5.55 -2.30 0.99
C LEU A 87 -6.89 -1.72 0.54
N GLU A 88 -7.98 -1.93 1.28
CA GLU A 88 -9.28 -1.33 0.96
C GLU A 88 -9.27 0.20 0.93
N VAL A 89 -8.35 0.82 1.66
CA VAL A 89 -8.26 2.28 1.77
C VAL A 89 -7.22 2.87 0.82
N VAL A 90 -6.08 2.21 0.64
CA VAL A 90 -4.94 2.76 -0.12
C VAL A 90 -4.96 2.39 -1.61
N LEU A 91 -5.66 1.32 -2.02
CA LEU A 91 -5.82 0.96 -3.43
C LEU A 91 -6.88 1.85 -4.10
N VAL A 92 -6.41 2.88 -4.82
CA VAL A 92 -7.26 3.82 -5.56
C VAL A 92 -7.74 3.23 -6.88
N LYS A 93 -6.85 2.53 -7.60
CA LYS A 93 -7.17 1.79 -8.82
C LYS A 93 -6.66 0.37 -8.66
N ARG A 94 -7.49 -0.59 -9.05
CA ARG A 94 -7.20 -2.02 -8.94
C ARG A 94 -8.00 -2.79 -10.00
N PRO A 95 -7.55 -4.00 -10.38
CA PRO A 95 -8.34 -4.90 -11.22
C PRO A 95 -9.63 -5.34 -10.53
N GLU A 96 -10.64 -5.70 -11.32
CA GLU A 96 -11.98 -6.06 -10.83
C GLU A 96 -11.96 -7.22 -9.83
N PHE A 97 -11.07 -8.19 -10.04
CA PHE A 97 -10.92 -9.33 -9.12
C PHE A 97 -10.40 -8.93 -7.72
N LEU A 98 -9.92 -7.70 -7.52
CA LEU A 98 -9.52 -7.14 -6.22
C LEU A 98 -10.56 -6.17 -5.64
N PHE A 99 -11.72 -5.97 -6.27
CA PHE A 99 -12.73 -5.05 -5.76
C PHE A 99 -13.32 -5.48 -4.42
N LYS A 100 -13.32 -6.78 -4.15
CA LYS A 100 -13.79 -7.34 -2.89
C LYS A 100 -12.68 -8.19 -2.29
N LEU A 101 -11.75 -7.56 -1.59
CA LEU A 101 -10.54 -8.23 -1.09
C LEU A 101 -10.86 -9.36 -0.11
N ASN A 102 -11.98 -9.26 0.62
CA ASN A 102 -12.47 -10.29 1.53
C ASN A 102 -13.09 -11.52 0.84
N GLU A 103 -13.40 -11.44 -0.45
CA GLU A 103 -13.92 -12.56 -1.25
C GLU A 103 -12.80 -13.27 -2.06
N VAL A 104 -11.58 -12.71 -2.06
CA VAL A 104 -10.42 -13.31 -2.75
C VAL A 104 -9.97 -14.55 -1.99
N LYS A 105 -10.01 -15.71 -2.67
CA LYS A 105 -9.65 -17.01 -2.07
C LYS A 105 -8.16 -17.22 -1.90
N GLU A 106 -7.36 -16.61 -2.77
CA GLU A 106 -5.90 -16.77 -2.75
C GLU A 106 -5.27 -15.73 -1.82
N SER A 107 -4.92 -16.14 -0.61
CA SER A 107 -4.24 -15.28 0.36
C SER A 107 -2.92 -14.74 -0.17
N ASP A 108 -2.19 -15.54 -0.95
CA ASP A 108 -0.87 -15.18 -1.49
C ASP A 108 -0.93 -13.99 -2.45
N LEU A 109 -2.02 -13.88 -3.23
CA LEU A 109 -2.26 -12.71 -4.07
C LEU A 109 -2.42 -11.45 -3.21
N ILE A 110 -3.16 -11.54 -2.11
CA ILE A 110 -3.37 -10.40 -1.20
C ILE A 110 -2.05 -10.01 -0.53
N PHE A 111 -1.27 -10.98 -0.05
CA PHE A 111 0.07 -10.75 0.50
C PHE A 111 0.99 -10.10 -0.53
N HIS A 112 0.96 -10.55 -1.78
CA HIS A 112 1.77 -9.97 -2.85
C HIS A 112 1.40 -8.51 -3.14
N VAL A 113 0.10 -8.21 -3.24
CA VAL A 113 -0.41 -6.84 -3.45
C VAL A 113 -0.03 -5.94 -2.27
N TYR A 114 -0.15 -6.43 -1.04
CA TYR A 114 0.28 -5.69 0.15
C TYR A 114 1.79 -5.46 0.18
N GLY A 115 2.59 -6.46 -0.19
CA GLY A 115 4.04 -6.32 -0.33
C GLY A 115 4.43 -5.23 -1.33
N LYS A 116 3.72 -5.14 -2.47
CA LYS A 116 3.89 -4.04 -3.43
C LYS A 116 3.58 -2.68 -2.80
N TYR A 117 2.50 -2.57 -2.04
CA TYR A 117 2.19 -1.35 -1.29
C TYR A 117 3.31 -0.98 -0.30
N GLN A 118 3.86 -1.94 0.43
CA GLN A 118 4.94 -1.68 1.39
C GLN A 118 6.23 -1.19 0.72
N VAL A 119 6.60 -1.79 -0.42
CA VAL A 119 7.75 -1.34 -1.22
C VAL A 119 7.52 0.06 -1.75
N TRP A 120 6.32 0.33 -2.27
CA TRP A 120 5.90 1.65 -2.73
C TRP A 120 5.91 2.68 -1.59
N GLU A 121 5.39 2.37 -0.40
CA GLU A 121 5.42 3.29 0.75
C GLU A 121 6.86 3.59 1.20
N ALA A 122 7.74 2.57 1.13
CA ALA A 122 9.13 2.70 1.52
C ALA A 122 9.94 3.57 0.54
N SER A 123 9.53 3.72 -0.73
CA SER A 123 10.24 4.56 -1.72
C SER A 123 10.32 6.01 -1.25
N PHE A 124 9.23 6.56 -0.71
CA PHE A 124 9.18 7.93 -0.18
C PHE A 124 10.10 8.16 1.03
N ARG A 125 10.48 7.11 1.76
CA ARG A 125 11.41 7.23 2.90
C ARG A 125 12.87 7.26 2.44
N LYS A 126 13.20 6.61 1.32
CA LYS A 126 14.54 6.61 0.74
C LYS A 126 14.88 7.94 0.09
N GLU A 127 13.94 8.52 -0.65
CA GLU A 127 14.08 9.86 -1.26
C GLU A 127 14.42 10.95 -0.24
N PHE A 128 13.91 10.84 1.00
CA PHE A 128 14.20 11.78 2.08
C PHE A 128 15.64 11.67 2.63
N ARG A 129 16.30 10.52 2.51
CA ARG A 129 17.71 10.33 2.94
C ARG A 129 18.71 10.75 1.87
N ASP A 130 18.33 10.60 0.60
CA ASP A 130 19.20 10.89 -0.54
C ASP A 130 19.00 12.31 -1.12
N ALA A 131 18.12 13.12 -0.50
CA ALA A 131 18.01 14.54 -0.82
C ALA A 131 19.38 15.23 -0.65
N PRO A 132 19.90 15.91 -1.69
CA PRO A 132 21.25 16.47 -1.66
C PRO A 132 21.40 17.46 -0.52
N LYS A 133 22.52 17.38 0.21
CA LYS A 133 22.93 18.28 1.31
C LYS A 133 23.20 19.74 0.89
N THR A 134 22.59 20.22 -0.19
CA THR A 134 22.79 21.55 -0.75
C THR A 134 21.44 22.24 -0.85
N ASP A 135 21.00 22.84 0.27
CA ASP A 135 20.19 24.08 0.35
C ASP A 135 19.62 24.25 1.77
N ARG A 136 20.50 24.22 2.78
CA ARG A 136 20.24 24.94 4.03
C ARG A 136 21.20 26.11 4.08
N PRO A 137 20.77 27.37 3.95
CA PRO A 137 21.56 28.44 4.53
C PRO A 137 21.64 28.16 6.04
N ALA A 138 22.85 28.13 6.56
CA ALA A 138 23.08 28.10 8.00
C ALA A 138 22.45 29.38 8.59
N SER A 139 21.34 29.23 9.33
CA SER A 139 20.99 30.21 10.35
C SER A 139 21.42 29.62 11.69
N GLU A 140 22.61 30.02 12.12
CA GLU A 140 22.94 30.11 13.54
C GLU A 140 21.85 30.90 14.26
N GLY A 141 21.42 30.42 15.41
CA GLY A 141 20.37 31.04 16.21
C GLY A 141 19.94 30.09 17.32
N GLU A 142 20.75 30.02 18.37
CA GLU A 142 20.33 29.49 19.67
C GLU A 142 19.06 30.23 20.11
N GLU A 143 17.97 29.52 20.35
CA GLU A 143 16.95 29.98 21.30
C GLU A 143 16.95 29.01 22.48
N ALA A 144 17.46 29.55 23.59
CA ALA A 144 17.51 28.91 24.89
C ALA A 144 16.11 28.54 25.36
N LEU A 145 15.96 27.29 25.81
CA LEU A 145 14.81 26.83 26.57
C LEU A 145 14.87 27.46 27.98
N ASP A 146 14.29 28.65 28.14
CA ASP A 146 13.98 29.17 29.46
C ASP A 146 12.69 28.54 29.97
N THR A 147 12.82 27.83 31.08
CA THR A 147 11.77 27.06 31.76
C THR A 147 11.19 27.92 32.89
N PRO A 148 9.87 28.03 33.06
CA PRO A 148 9.25 28.28 34.36
C PRO A 148 8.96 26.97 35.11
#